data_AF-A0A4Q3UM14-F1
#
_entry.id   AF-A0A4Q3UM14-F1
#
_cell.length_a   1.000
_cell.length_b   1.000
_cell.length_c   1.000
_cell.angle_alpha   90.00
_cell.angle_beta   90.00
_cell.angle_gamma   90.00
#
_symmetry.space_group_name_H-M   'P 1'
#
loop_
_entity.id
_entity.type
_entity.pdbx_description
1 polymer ?
#
loop_
_entity_poly.entity_id
_entity_poly.type
_entity_poly.pdbx_seq_one_letter_code
_entity_poly.pdbx_strand_id
1 'polypeptide(L)' 'MGLKLKPLKEQTLVITGASSGIGLATAKMAAKAGANVVLVSRNEDILRQIQA' A
#
# COMPACT_ATOMS: atom_id res chain seq x y z
N MET A 1 -9.05 -27.08 0.60
CA MET A 1 -9.89 -25.87 0.80
C MET A 1 -9.01 -24.65 0.57
N GLY A 2 -9.33 -23.83 -0.44
CA GLY A 2 -8.65 -22.55 -0.67
C GLY A 2 -9.45 -21.41 -0.05
N LEU A 3 -8.77 -20.47 0.60
CA LEU A 3 -9.41 -19.25 1.08
C LEU A 3 -9.79 -18.37 -0.12
N LYS A 4 -11.05 -17.94 -0.18
CA LYS A 4 -11.48 -16.91 -1.12
C LYS A 4 -11.32 -15.55 -0.45
N LEU A 5 -10.27 -14.81 -0.85
CA LEU A 5 -10.06 -13.46 -0.37
C LEU A 5 -10.98 -12.47 -1.10
N LYS A 6 -11.22 -11.32 -0.47
CA LYS A 6 -11.94 -10.21 -1.10
C LYS A 6 -11.15 -9.67 -2.31
N PRO A 7 -11.80 -9.09 -3.33
CA PRO A 7 -11.10 -8.30 -4.35
C PRO A 7 -10.26 -7.19 -3.71
N LEU A 8 -9.11 -6.82 -4.30
CA LEU A 8 -8.21 -5.80 -3.74
C LEU A 8 -8.91 -4.45 -3.49
N LYS A 9 -9.81 -4.05 -4.38
CA LYS A 9 -10.63 -2.84 -4.24
C LYS A 9 -11.53 -2.79 -2.98
N GLU A 10 -11.71 -3.94 -2.32
CA GLU A 10 -12.51 -4.10 -1.11
C GLU A 10 -11.62 -4.35 0.13
N GLN A 11 -10.31 -4.18 -0.02
CA GLN A 11 -9.33 -4.42 1.04
C GLN A 11 -8.64 -3.14 1.48
N THR A 12 -8.22 -3.14 2.75
CA THR A 12 -7.30 -2.15 3.31
C THR A 12 -5.97 -2.83 3.57
N LEU A 13 -4.89 -2.33 2.97
CA LEU A 13 -3.55 -2.90 3.06
C LEU A 13 -2.65 -1.98 3.87
N VAL A 14 -1.96 -2.53 4.87
CA VAL A 14 -0.90 -1.83 5.61
C VAL A 14 0.44 -2.27 5.04
N ILE A 15 1.19 -1.32 4.49
CA ILE A 15 2.47 -1.60 3.83
C ILE A 15 3.59 -0.91 4.62
N THR A 16 4.46 -1.72 5.21
CA THR A 16 5.67 -1.26 5.89
C THR A 16 6.83 -1.11 4.90
N GLY A 17 7.78 -0.23 5.19
CA GLY A 17 8.87 0.08 4.25
C GLY A 17 8.37 0.77 2.97
N ALA A 18 7.24 1.48 3.04
CA ALA A 18 6.57 2.05 1.87
C ALA A 18 7.27 3.29 1.26
N SER A 19 8.37 3.78 1.86
CA SER A 19 9.07 4.99 1.43
C SER A 19 9.88 4.82 0.14
N SER A 20 10.25 3.60 -0.24
CA SER A 20 11.12 3.34 -1.40
C SER A 20 11.04 1.90 -1.91
N GLY A 21 11.65 1.62 -3.06
CA GLY A 21 11.87 0.28 -3.57
C GLY A 21 10.58 -0.54 -3.73
N ILE A 22 10.62 -1.81 -3.30
CA ILE A 22 9.52 -2.76 -3.45
C ILE A 22 8.28 -2.31 -2.66
N GLY A 23 8.45 -1.78 -1.45
CA GLY A 23 7.34 -1.31 -0.62
C GLY A 23 6.57 -0.17 -1.31
N LEU A 24 7.27 0.82 -1.84
CA LEU A 24 6.67 1.91 -2.60
C LEU A 24 5.97 1.42 -3.88
N ALA A 25 6.63 0.54 -4.63
CA ALA A 25 6.05 -0.03 -5.85
C ALA A 25 4.76 -0.80 -5.54
N THR A 26 4.77 -1.59 -4.46
CA THR A 26 3.61 -2.38 -3.99
C THR A 26 2.47 -1.46 -3.57
N ALA A 27 2.76 -0.41 -2.81
CA ALA A 27 1.77 0.58 -2.40
C ALA A 27 1.10 1.27 -3.59
N LYS A 28 1.89 1.70 -4.58
CA LYS A 28 1.37 2.31 -5.82
C LYS A 28 0.49 1.33 -6.60
N MET A 29 0.91 0.07 -6.73
CA MET A 29 0.13 -0.96 -7.43
C MET A 29 -1.18 -1.28 -6.70
N ALA A 30 -1.16 -1.40 -5.37
CA ALA A 30 -2.34 -1.64 -4.56
C ALA A 30 -3.35 -0.48 -4.65
N ALA A 31 -2.87 0.76 -4.56
CA ALA A 31 -3.70 1.95 -4.72
C ALA A 31 -4.30 2.03 -6.13
N LYS A 32 -3.51 1.77 -7.18
CA LYS A 32 -4.00 1.70 -8.57
C LYS A 32 -5.05 0.60 -8.78
N ALA A 33 -4.97 -0.49 -8.01
CA ALA A 33 -5.97 -1.57 -8.00
C ALA A 33 -7.24 -1.22 -7.20
N GLY A 34 -7.33 -0.02 -6.62
CA GLY A 34 -8.48 0.50 -5.89
C GLY A 34 -8.52 0.13 -4.41
N ALA A 35 -7.44 -0.44 -3.87
CA ALA A 35 -7.37 -0.74 -2.44
C ALA A 35 -7.17 0.53 -1.61
N ASN A 36 -7.66 0.52 -0.37
CA ASN A 36 -7.24 1.51 0.62
C ASN A 36 -5.84 1.13 1.12
N VAL A 37 -4.89 2.06 1.11
CA VAL A 37 -3.50 1.77 1.46
C VAL A 37 -3.04 2.65 2.62
N VAL A 38 -2.51 2.02 3.67
CA VAL A 38 -1.82 2.68 4.78
C VAL A 38 -0.32 2.52 4.57
N LEU A 39 0.39 3.65 4.50
CA LEU A 39 1.84 3.68 4.29
C LEU A 39 2.55 3.82 5.62
N VAL A 40 3.51 2.94 5.90
CA VAL A 40 4.30 2.97 7.14
C VAL A 40 5.80 2.99 6.80
N SER A 41 6.49 4.03 7.30
CA SER A 41 7.94 4.15 7.23
C SER A 41 8.44 5.09 8.33
N ARG A 42 9.77 5.23 8.46
CA ARG A 42 10.40 6.10 9.48
C ARG A 42 10.49 7.56 9.05
N ASN A 43 10.36 7.88 7.76
CA ASN A 43 10.52 9.23 7.24
C ASN A 43 9.15 9.80 6.84
N GLU A 44 8.62 10.68 7.67
CA GLU A 44 7.30 11.29 7.47
C GLU A 44 7.25 12.18 6.23
N ASP A 45 8.30 12.94 5.93
CA ASP A 45 8.35 13.84 4.78
C ASP A 45 8.21 13.07 3.47
N ILE A 46 8.91 11.94 3.33
CA ILE A 46 8.77 11.06 2.16
C ILE A 46 7.35 10.52 2.09
N LEU A 47 6.77 10.06 3.21
CA LEU A 47 5.39 9.56 3.23
C LEU A 47 4.40 10.61 2.74
N ARG A 48 4.55 11.86 3.17
CA ARG A 48 3.71 12.99 2.72
C ARG A 48 3.90 13.30 1.24
N GLN A 49 5.12 13.18 0.71
CA GLN A 49 5.39 13.39 -0.72
C GLN A 49 4.79 12.31 -1.62
N ILE A 50 4.72 11.06 -1.15
CA ILE A 50 4.22 9.92 -1.95
C ILE A 50 2.74 9.62 -1.72
N GLN A 51 2.11 10.25 -0.72
CA GLN A 51 0.68 10.19 -0.49
C GLN A 51 -0.02 10.97 -1.60
N ALA A 52 -0.75 10.25 -2.47
CA ALA A 52 -1.54 10.80 -3.57
C ALA A 52 -3.01 10.40 -3.42
#